data_AF-A0AA36J9M4-F1
#
_entry.id   AF-A0AA36J9M4-F1
#
_cell.length_a   1.000
_cell.length_b   1.000
_cell.length_c   1.000
_cell.angle_alpha   90.00
_cell.angle_beta   90.00
_cell.angle_gamma   90.00
#
_symmetry.space_group_name_H-M   'P 1'
#
loop_
_entity.id
_entity.type
_entity.pdbx_description
1 polymer ?
#
loop_
_entity_poly.entity_id
_entity_poly.type
_entity_poly.pdbx_seq_one_letter_code
_entity_poly.pdbx_strand_id
1 'polypeptide(L)'
;MAACSVAVLLALEAWRAFGGSTSMIRPEDALPGRSAPMEVSEQHYVLKNPMRGPWPTGMQKFVFANGCFWGSEKGIWRLPYGIFSTAVGYAAGFTPNPSYEEVVTSRSGHAEAVQVIFDPLKIDLVDVLRWFWEAHDPTQHMGQGNDVGTQYRSGLYYFDEDQKELFLASRQAYQEALRAAGVASDA
;
A
#
# COMPACT_ATOMS: atom_id res chain seq x y z
N MET A 1 32.03 34.99 -42.02
CA MET A 1 32.69 33.78 -41.47
C MET A 1 33.14 34.09 -40.05
N ALA A 2 32.39 33.62 -39.05
CA ALA A 2 32.85 33.54 -37.67
C ALA A 2 31.96 32.56 -36.89
N ALA A 3 32.62 31.50 -36.42
CA ALA A 3 32.37 30.66 -35.26
C ALA A 3 30.94 30.18 -34.92
N CYS A 4 30.79 28.86 -35.11
CA CYS A 4 29.88 27.98 -34.39
C CYS A 4 30.08 28.08 -32.86
N SER A 5 29.00 28.23 -32.11
CA SER A 5 28.91 27.83 -30.70
C SER A 5 27.46 27.44 -30.41
N VAL A 6 27.26 26.15 -30.20
CA VAL A 6 26.00 25.55 -29.80
C VAL A 6 25.81 25.84 -28.31
N ALA A 7 24.87 26.73 -27.98
CA ALA A 7 24.32 26.81 -26.64
C ALA A 7 23.10 25.87 -26.59
N VAL A 8 23.31 24.66 -26.06
CA VAL A 8 22.20 23.81 -25.61
C VAL A 8 21.65 24.45 -24.33
N LEU A 9 20.69 25.35 -24.49
CA LEU A 9 19.81 25.77 -23.41
C LEU A 9 18.63 24.79 -23.40
N LEU A 10 18.86 23.56 -22.91
CA LEU A 10 17.75 22.70 -22.54
C LEU A 10 17.17 23.24 -21.23
N ALA A 11 15.95 23.75 -21.36
CA ALA A 11 15.10 24.18 -20.28
C ALA A 11 15.06 23.11 -19.17
N LEU A 12 15.70 23.44 -18.05
CA LEU A 12 15.81 22.66 -16.83
C LEU A 12 14.65 22.96 -15.86
N GLU A 13 13.50 23.42 -16.35
CA GLU A 13 12.37 23.87 -15.51
C GLU A 13 11.15 22.95 -15.51
N ALA A 14 11.22 21.75 -16.11
CA ALA A 14 10.12 20.79 -16.10
C ALA A 14 10.44 19.45 -15.38
N TRP A 15 11.46 19.42 -14.52
CA TRP A 15 11.70 18.33 -13.57
C TRP A 15 11.38 18.79 -12.14
N ARG A 16 10.15 19.29 -11.91
CA ARG A 16 9.62 19.33 -10.56
C ARG A 16 9.25 17.91 -10.16
N ALA A 17 10.17 17.29 -9.41
CA ALA A 17 9.96 16.21 -8.45
C ALA A 17 8.63 15.44 -8.59
N PHE A 18 8.68 14.24 -9.19
CA PHE A 18 7.70 13.17 -8.94
C PHE A 18 7.88 12.60 -7.52
N GLY A 19 7.96 13.46 -6.50
CA GLY A 19 8.01 13.07 -5.09
C GLY A 19 6.69 13.45 -4.44
N GLY A 20 5.99 12.47 -3.86
CA GLY A 20 4.77 12.72 -3.10
C GLY A 20 5.05 13.54 -1.83
N SER A 21 4.02 14.20 -1.31
CA SER A 21 4.09 14.88 -0.01
C SER A 21 4.34 13.85 1.09
N THR A 22 5.27 14.15 2.01
CA THR A 22 5.49 13.36 3.23
C THR A 22 4.63 13.83 4.41
N SER A 23 3.80 14.86 4.21
CA SER A 23 2.82 15.31 5.20
C SER A 23 1.41 14.92 4.77
N MET A 24 0.61 14.44 5.73
CA MET A 24 -0.78 14.08 5.52
C MET A 24 -1.61 15.31 5.20
N ILE A 25 -2.43 15.22 4.16
CA ILE A 25 -3.36 16.28 3.78
C ILE A 25 -4.49 16.40 4.81
N ARG A 26 -5.03 17.61 5.01
CA ARG A 26 -6.23 17.81 5.82
C ARG A 26 -7.46 17.33 5.04
N PRO A 27 -8.48 16.76 5.72
CA PRO A 27 -9.69 16.28 5.05
C PRO A 27 -10.36 17.33 4.16
N GLU A 28 -10.39 18.60 4.58
CA GLU A 28 -11.00 19.71 3.84
C GLU A 28 -10.25 20.10 2.56
N ASP A 29 -8.97 19.74 2.44
CA ASP A 29 -8.13 20.06 1.27
C ASP A 29 -8.03 18.89 0.28
N ALA A 30 -8.63 17.74 0.63
CA ALA A 30 -8.58 16.52 -0.16
C ALA A 30 -9.32 16.69 -1.51
N LEU A 31 -8.85 15.96 -2.52
CA LEU A 31 -9.50 15.99 -3.84
C LEU A 31 -10.96 15.50 -3.74
N PRO A 32 -11.87 16.05 -4.57
CA PRO A 32 -13.29 15.70 -4.51
C PRO A 32 -13.58 14.29 -5.02
N GLY A 33 -12.70 13.71 -5.85
CA GLY A 33 -12.84 12.37 -6.38
C GLY A 33 -14.06 12.22 -7.29
N ARG A 34 -14.68 11.03 -7.25
CA ARG A 34 -15.86 10.69 -8.06
C ARG A 34 -16.86 9.83 -7.32
N SER A 35 -18.10 9.84 -7.79
CA SER A 35 -19.18 9.00 -7.25
C SER A 35 -19.08 7.55 -7.71
N ALA A 36 -18.68 7.32 -8.96
CA ALA A 36 -18.62 5.99 -9.55
C ALA A 36 -17.28 5.28 -9.21
N PRO A 37 -17.33 4.02 -8.76
CA PRO A 37 -16.13 3.21 -8.61
C PRO A 37 -15.51 2.90 -9.98
N MET A 38 -14.21 2.60 -9.99
CA MET A 38 -13.54 2.14 -11.20
C MET A 38 -14.02 0.74 -11.59
N GLU A 39 -14.27 0.53 -12.88
CA GLU A 39 -14.53 -0.81 -13.41
C GLU A 39 -13.23 -1.61 -13.44
N VAL A 40 -13.30 -2.84 -12.91
CA VAL A 40 -12.18 -3.78 -12.88
C VAL A 40 -12.71 -5.16 -13.26
N SER A 41 -11.82 -6.10 -13.55
CA SER A 41 -12.23 -7.47 -13.84
C SER A 41 -12.94 -8.10 -12.64
N GLU A 42 -13.88 -9.00 -12.90
CA GLU A 42 -14.59 -9.72 -11.82
C GLU A 42 -13.70 -10.80 -11.18
N GLN A 43 -12.80 -11.38 -11.96
CA GLN A 43 -11.91 -12.46 -11.52
C GLN A 43 -10.46 -11.99 -11.39
N HIS A 44 -9.77 -12.58 -10.41
CA HIS A 44 -8.36 -12.41 -10.19
C HIS A 44 -7.57 -13.04 -11.33
N TYR A 45 -6.66 -12.28 -11.94
CA TYR A 45 -5.94 -12.75 -13.13
C TYR A 45 -5.11 -14.02 -12.88
N VAL A 46 -4.40 -14.12 -11.77
CA VAL A 46 -3.57 -15.30 -11.41
C VAL A 46 -4.38 -16.41 -10.72
N LEU A 47 -4.97 -16.11 -9.56
CA LEU A 47 -5.69 -17.05 -8.70
C LEU A 47 -7.04 -17.53 -9.26
N LYS A 48 -7.59 -16.86 -10.27
CA LYS A 48 -8.87 -17.19 -10.94
C LYS A 48 -10.12 -17.13 -10.06
N ASN A 49 -9.99 -16.73 -8.80
CA ASN A 49 -11.10 -16.53 -7.87
C ASN A 49 -11.69 -15.12 -8.00
N PRO A 50 -12.94 -14.89 -7.53
CA PRO A 50 -13.55 -13.55 -7.53
C PRO A 50 -12.77 -12.54 -6.67
N MET A 51 -12.53 -11.34 -7.20
CA MET A 51 -11.88 -10.26 -6.43
C MET A 51 -12.85 -9.51 -5.51
N ARG A 52 -14.14 -9.61 -5.79
CA ARG A 52 -15.23 -9.00 -5.02
C ARG A 52 -16.08 -10.09 -4.36
N GLY A 53 -16.63 -9.74 -3.20
CA GLY A 53 -17.51 -10.65 -2.45
C GLY A 53 -18.88 -10.84 -3.12
N PRO A 54 -19.69 -11.77 -2.59
CA PRO A 54 -19.43 -12.58 -1.41
C PRO A 54 -18.38 -13.66 -1.65
N TRP A 55 -17.52 -13.91 -0.65
CA TRP A 55 -16.54 -14.99 -0.67
C TRP A 55 -17.12 -16.26 -0.02
N PRO A 56 -16.53 -17.44 -0.26
CA PRO A 56 -16.93 -18.67 0.42
C PRO A 56 -16.96 -18.50 1.95
N THR A 57 -17.88 -19.20 2.63
CA THR A 57 -18.00 -19.18 4.08
C THR A 57 -16.69 -19.60 4.76
N GLY A 58 -16.32 -18.91 5.83
CA GLY A 58 -15.09 -19.17 6.58
C GLY A 58 -13.87 -18.39 6.10
N MET A 59 -13.94 -17.75 4.93
CA MET A 59 -12.88 -16.84 4.46
C MET A 59 -12.82 -15.59 5.34
N GLN A 60 -11.61 -15.12 5.59
CA GLN A 60 -11.36 -13.85 6.27
C GLN A 60 -10.76 -12.83 5.31
N LYS A 61 -10.93 -11.55 5.66
CA LYS A 61 -10.40 -10.41 4.91
C LYS A 61 -9.56 -9.53 5.82
N PHE A 62 -8.45 -9.02 5.30
CA PHE A 62 -7.75 -7.86 5.85
C PHE A 62 -7.21 -6.98 4.70
N VAL A 63 -6.76 -5.77 5.03
CA VAL A 63 -6.09 -4.89 4.06
C VAL A 63 -4.75 -4.46 4.65
N PHE A 64 -3.71 -4.40 3.83
CA PHE A 64 -2.41 -3.86 4.23
C PHE A 64 -1.87 -2.86 3.20
N ALA A 65 -0.96 -2.00 3.64
CA ALA A 65 -0.20 -1.07 2.82
C ALA A 65 1.28 -1.18 3.21
N ASN A 66 2.18 -1.31 2.24
CA ASN A 66 3.61 -1.46 2.50
C ASN A 66 4.47 -0.97 1.32
N GLY A 67 4.05 0.10 0.65
CA GLY A 67 4.72 0.68 -0.52
C GLY A 67 3.94 0.45 -1.82
N CYS A 68 4.67 0.37 -2.95
CA CYS A 68 4.06 0.15 -4.25
C CYS A 68 3.28 -1.16 -4.29
N PHE A 69 1.96 -1.08 -4.47
CA PHE A 69 1.06 -2.21 -4.38
C PHE A 69 1.30 -3.32 -5.43
N TRP A 70 2.04 -3.06 -6.52
CA TRP A 70 2.34 -4.05 -7.57
C TRP A 70 3.27 -5.13 -7.03
N GLY A 71 4.31 -4.73 -6.30
CA GLY A 71 5.23 -5.66 -5.64
C GLY A 71 4.55 -6.36 -4.48
N SER A 72 3.78 -5.61 -3.70
CA SER A 72 3.06 -6.07 -2.53
C SER A 72 2.03 -7.15 -2.85
N GLU A 73 1.16 -6.91 -3.84
CA GLU A 73 0.13 -7.86 -4.26
C GLU A 73 0.77 -9.14 -4.83
N LYS A 74 1.81 -8.97 -5.65
CA LYS A 74 2.56 -10.11 -6.20
C LYS A 74 3.25 -10.93 -5.12
N GLY A 75 3.76 -10.30 -4.08
CA GLY A 75 4.40 -10.96 -2.96
C GLY A 75 3.40 -11.81 -2.17
N ILE A 76 2.26 -11.25 -1.80
CA ILE A 76 1.28 -11.95 -0.95
C ILE A 76 0.58 -13.09 -1.70
N TRP A 77 0.17 -12.93 -2.98
CA TRP A 77 -0.52 -14.03 -3.69
C TRP A 77 0.39 -15.23 -3.95
N ARG A 78 1.71 -15.07 -3.81
CA ARG A 78 2.72 -16.12 -4.00
C ARG A 78 2.98 -16.94 -2.75
N LEU A 79 2.37 -16.60 -1.61
CA LEU A 79 2.40 -17.48 -0.45
C LEU A 79 1.91 -18.88 -0.85
N PRO A 80 2.54 -19.94 -0.32
CA PRO A 80 2.37 -21.30 -0.85
C PRO A 80 0.95 -21.84 -0.71
N TYR A 81 0.16 -21.32 0.23
CA TYR A 81 -1.20 -21.73 0.48
C TYR A 81 -1.99 -20.65 1.22
N GLY A 82 -3.31 -20.83 1.28
CA GLY A 82 -4.22 -20.05 2.12
C GLY A 82 -4.71 -18.73 1.54
N ILE A 83 -4.00 -18.13 0.58
CA ILE A 83 -4.51 -16.93 -0.12
C ILE A 83 -5.55 -17.33 -1.17
N PHE A 84 -6.78 -16.84 -1.01
CA PHE A 84 -7.91 -17.11 -1.90
C PHE A 84 -7.98 -16.10 -3.04
N SER A 85 -7.91 -14.80 -2.74
CA SER A 85 -7.88 -13.73 -3.74
C SER A 85 -7.19 -12.51 -3.16
N THR A 86 -6.64 -11.67 -4.02
CA THR A 86 -6.18 -10.31 -3.68
C THR A 86 -6.88 -9.28 -4.55
N ALA A 87 -6.78 -8.01 -4.17
CA ALA A 87 -7.10 -6.89 -5.03
C ALA A 87 -6.34 -5.66 -4.54
N VAL A 88 -5.76 -4.89 -5.46
CA VAL A 88 -5.14 -3.60 -5.14
C VAL A 88 -6.13 -2.45 -5.16
N GLY A 89 -5.85 -1.41 -4.38
CA GLY A 89 -6.63 -0.18 -4.36
C GLY A 89 -6.04 0.86 -3.42
N TYR A 90 -6.90 1.77 -2.97
CA TYR A 90 -6.52 2.92 -2.17
C TYR A 90 -7.30 2.92 -0.85
N ALA A 91 -6.61 2.95 0.28
CA ALA A 91 -7.22 2.84 1.61
C ALA A 91 -6.81 4.00 2.54
N ALA A 92 -7.59 4.20 3.61
CA ALA A 92 -7.29 5.13 4.70
C ALA A 92 -6.98 6.59 4.28
N GLY A 93 -7.67 7.07 3.24
CA GLY A 93 -7.67 8.47 2.81
C GLY A 93 -9.07 9.08 2.83
N PHE A 94 -9.23 10.22 2.16
CA PHE A 94 -10.44 11.04 2.24
C PHE A 94 -11.21 11.10 0.91
N THR A 95 -10.49 11.14 -0.21
CA THR A 95 -11.10 11.30 -1.54
C THR A 95 -11.93 10.08 -1.94
N PRO A 96 -13.23 10.21 -2.22
CA PRO A 96 -14.06 9.07 -2.61
C PRO A 96 -13.70 8.58 -4.02
N ASN A 97 -13.58 7.26 -4.16
CA ASN A 97 -13.24 6.57 -5.41
C ASN A 97 -12.08 7.25 -6.17
N PRO A 98 -10.88 7.39 -5.57
CA PRO A 98 -9.81 8.15 -6.20
C PRO A 98 -9.24 7.40 -7.42
N SER A 99 -8.65 8.13 -8.36
CA SER A 99 -7.85 7.55 -9.46
C SER A 99 -6.39 7.43 -9.05
N TYR A 100 -5.62 6.67 -9.84
CA TYR A 100 -4.17 6.62 -9.66
C TYR A 100 -3.55 8.02 -9.75
N GLU A 101 -3.96 8.78 -10.77
CA GLU A 101 -3.49 10.14 -11.03
C GLU A 101 -3.83 11.09 -9.88
N GLU A 102 -4.96 10.90 -9.20
CA GLU A 102 -5.31 11.66 -8.00
C GLU A 102 -4.46 11.25 -6.79
N VAL A 103 -4.22 9.95 -6.60
CA VAL A 103 -3.44 9.44 -5.46
C VAL A 103 -1.97 9.83 -5.53
N VAL A 104 -1.34 9.78 -6.70
CA VAL A 104 0.09 10.13 -6.84
C VAL A 104 0.39 11.60 -6.52
N THR A 105 -0.63 12.47 -6.48
CA THR A 105 -0.46 13.86 -6.01
C THR A 105 -0.32 13.99 -4.48
N SER A 106 -0.53 12.90 -3.74
CA SER A 106 -0.70 12.86 -2.28
C SER A 106 -1.87 13.71 -1.75
N ARG A 107 -2.74 14.24 -2.62
CA ARG A 107 -3.91 15.05 -2.23
C ARG A 107 -5.17 14.23 -1.95
N SER A 108 -5.10 12.92 -2.08
CA SER A 108 -6.20 12.02 -1.73
C SER A 108 -6.16 11.57 -0.26
N GLY A 109 -4.97 11.63 0.36
CA GLY A 109 -4.69 11.06 1.68
C GLY A 109 -4.60 9.54 1.72
N HIS A 110 -4.86 8.84 0.61
CA HIS A 110 -4.86 7.38 0.60
C HIS A 110 -3.46 6.78 0.65
N ALA A 111 -3.36 5.54 1.14
CA ALA A 111 -2.25 4.64 0.89
C ALA A 111 -2.58 3.71 -0.27
N GLU A 112 -1.57 3.36 -1.08
CA GLU A 112 -1.61 2.18 -1.93
C GLU A 112 -1.71 0.95 -1.03
N ALA A 113 -2.75 0.15 -1.26
CA ALA A 113 -3.13 -0.92 -0.36
C ALA A 113 -3.58 -2.17 -1.13
N VAL A 114 -3.43 -3.32 -0.46
CA VAL A 114 -3.81 -4.63 -0.95
C VAL A 114 -4.87 -5.21 -0.03
N GLN A 115 -6.05 -5.50 -0.58
CA GLN A 115 -7.03 -6.36 0.06
C GLN A 115 -6.63 -7.82 -0.13
N VAL A 116 -6.70 -8.59 0.95
CA VAL A 116 -6.39 -10.02 0.96
C VAL A 116 -7.60 -10.78 1.49
N ILE A 117 -7.99 -11.81 0.75
CA ILE A 117 -8.96 -12.81 1.17
C ILE A 117 -8.20 -14.11 1.40
N PHE A 118 -8.28 -14.66 2.60
CA PHE A 118 -7.53 -15.86 2.96
C PHE A 118 -8.39 -16.87 3.73
N ASP A 119 -7.96 -18.13 3.69
CA ASP A 119 -8.57 -19.25 4.40
C ASP A 119 -7.79 -19.47 5.72
N PRO A 120 -8.36 -19.10 6.89
CA PRO A 120 -7.69 -19.24 8.18
C PRO A 120 -7.47 -20.70 8.59
N LEU A 121 -8.09 -21.67 7.90
CA LEU A 121 -7.81 -23.10 8.13
C LEU A 121 -6.57 -23.59 7.37
N LYS A 122 -6.05 -22.79 6.45
CA LYS A 122 -4.88 -23.13 5.64
C LYS A 122 -3.66 -22.29 6.01
N ILE A 123 -3.84 -21.02 6.34
CA ILE A 123 -2.74 -20.14 6.74
C ILE A 123 -3.13 -19.32 7.97
N ASP A 124 -2.23 -19.30 8.95
CA ASP A 124 -2.40 -18.47 10.13
C ASP A 124 -2.12 -17.01 9.80
N LEU A 125 -2.94 -16.11 10.35
CA LEU A 125 -2.73 -14.67 10.19
C LEU A 125 -1.36 -14.21 10.72
N VAL A 126 -0.79 -14.94 11.70
CA VAL A 126 0.57 -14.70 12.21
C VAL A 126 1.64 -14.90 11.14
N ASP A 127 1.54 -15.94 10.31
CA ASP A 127 2.49 -16.18 9.22
C ASP A 127 2.39 -15.09 8.15
N VAL A 128 1.17 -14.63 7.88
CA VAL A 128 0.92 -13.50 6.97
C VAL A 128 1.52 -12.21 7.51
N LEU A 129 1.38 -11.95 8.82
CA LEU A 129 1.97 -10.78 9.47
C LEU A 129 3.50 -10.85 9.50
N ARG A 130 4.10 -12.02 9.73
CA ARG A 130 5.55 -12.21 9.60
C ARG A 130 6.01 -11.80 8.20
N TRP A 131 5.35 -12.32 7.16
CA TRP A 131 5.65 -11.93 5.79
C TRP A 131 5.51 -10.42 5.59
N PHE A 132 4.44 -9.79 6.08
CA PHE A 132 4.21 -8.36 5.95
C PHE A 132 5.38 -7.55 6.52
N TRP A 133 5.81 -7.87 7.75
CA TRP A 133 6.90 -7.15 8.42
C TRP A 133 8.26 -7.34 7.72
N GLU A 134 8.52 -8.53 7.16
CA GLU A 134 9.77 -8.84 6.44
C GLU A 134 9.77 -8.32 4.99
N ALA A 135 8.61 -8.03 4.41
CA ALA A 135 8.47 -7.67 3.00
C ALA A 135 8.72 -6.19 2.67
N HIS A 136 8.92 -5.34 3.67
CA HIS A 136 9.15 -3.90 3.49
C HIS A 136 9.92 -3.30 4.67
N ASP A 137 10.40 -2.07 4.54
CA ASP A 137 10.94 -1.30 5.67
C ASP A 137 9.78 -0.52 6.36
N PRO A 138 9.31 -0.94 7.55
CA PRO A 138 8.22 -0.26 8.25
C PRO A 138 8.65 1.05 8.94
N THR A 139 9.93 1.42 8.86
CA THR A 139 10.49 2.61 9.54
C THR A 139 10.56 3.84 8.62
N GLN A 140 10.23 3.70 7.34
CA GLN A 140 10.32 4.79 6.36
C GLN A 140 9.13 5.76 6.35
N HIS A 141 8.21 5.60 7.31
CA HIS A 141 7.05 6.48 7.53
C HIS A 141 6.20 6.73 6.28
N MET A 142 6.43 7.84 5.57
CA MET A 142 5.66 8.31 4.41
C MET A 142 6.41 8.04 3.10
N GLY A 143 6.86 6.80 2.96
CA GLY A 143 7.61 6.31 1.81
C GLY A 143 7.95 4.82 1.95
N GLN A 144 8.40 4.22 0.85
CA GLN A 144 8.98 2.88 0.82
C GLN A 144 10.04 2.77 -0.27
N GLY A 145 11.26 2.39 0.09
CA GLY A 145 12.41 2.36 -0.81
C GLY A 145 12.64 3.70 -1.50
N ASN A 146 12.52 3.70 -2.83
CA ASN A 146 12.65 4.90 -3.65
C ASN A 146 11.30 5.63 -3.87
N ASP A 147 10.19 5.03 -3.45
CA ASP A 147 8.85 5.58 -3.62
C ASP A 147 8.53 6.51 -2.45
N VAL A 148 8.51 7.82 -2.72
CA VAL A 148 8.31 8.87 -1.71
C VAL A 148 6.90 9.42 -1.79
N GLY A 149 6.21 9.49 -0.64
CA GLY A 149 4.89 10.08 -0.51
C GLY A 149 4.01 9.34 0.48
N THR A 150 3.04 10.06 1.08
CA THR A 150 2.08 9.48 2.02
C THR A 150 1.36 8.26 1.47
N GLN A 151 1.20 8.14 0.15
CA GLN A 151 0.59 6.99 -0.49
C GLN A 151 1.39 5.68 -0.36
N TYR A 152 2.68 5.74 -0.04
CA TYR A 152 3.53 4.55 0.10
C TYR A 152 3.76 4.13 1.56
N ARG A 153 3.02 4.73 2.50
CA ARG A 153 3.17 4.46 3.94
C ARG A 153 2.79 3.02 4.32
N SER A 154 3.41 2.53 5.38
CA SER A 154 3.05 1.26 6.02
C SER A 154 1.69 1.36 6.72
N GLY A 155 0.87 0.31 6.67
CA GLY A 155 -0.42 0.24 7.33
C GLY A 155 -1.04 -1.16 7.35
N LEU A 156 -1.76 -1.45 8.44
CA LEU A 156 -2.58 -2.66 8.59
C LEU A 156 -4.00 -2.23 8.97
N TYR A 157 -5.01 -2.73 8.25
CA TYR A 157 -6.41 -2.38 8.45
C TYR A 157 -7.23 -3.64 8.71
N TYR A 158 -7.78 -3.70 9.92
CA TYR A 158 -8.53 -4.83 10.47
C TYR A 158 -10.04 -4.72 10.21
N PHE A 159 -10.73 -5.85 10.30
CA PHE A 159 -12.19 -5.94 10.14
C PHE A 159 -12.92 -6.48 11.38
N ASP A 160 -12.17 -6.91 12.40
CA ASP A 160 -12.68 -7.33 13.70
C ASP A 160 -11.64 -7.04 14.81
N GLU A 161 -12.04 -7.20 16.07
CA GLU A 161 -11.17 -6.90 17.21
C GLU A 161 -10.03 -7.92 17.39
N ASP A 162 -10.24 -9.19 17.02
CA ASP A 162 -9.20 -10.23 17.11
C ASP A 162 -8.02 -9.89 16.17
N GLN A 163 -8.32 -9.45 14.94
CA GLN A 163 -7.33 -8.95 13.99
C GLN A 163 -6.59 -7.72 14.54
N LYS A 164 -7.31 -6.77 15.14
CA LYS A 164 -6.71 -5.56 15.71
C LYS A 164 -5.73 -5.90 16.83
N GLU A 165 -6.12 -6.76 17.76
CA GLU A 165 -5.26 -7.22 18.85
C GLU A 165 -4.00 -7.89 18.30
N LEU A 166 -4.17 -8.78 17.32
CA LEU A 166 -3.04 -9.46 16.69
C LEU A 166 -2.12 -8.50 15.93
N PHE A 167 -2.66 -7.51 15.22
CA PHE A 167 -1.89 -6.51 14.49
C PHE A 167 -1.05 -5.66 15.46
N LEU A 168 -1.66 -5.21 16.56
CA LEU A 168 -0.96 -4.44 17.59
C LEU A 168 0.14 -5.27 18.28
N ALA A 169 -0.14 -6.52 18.62
CA ALA A 169 0.83 -7.44 19.22
C ALA A 169 2.00 -7.72 18.26
N SER A 170 1.71 -8.00 16.98
CA SER A 170 2.74 -8.26 15.97
C SER A 170 3.63 -7.04 15.73
N ARG A 171 3.04 -5.83 15.69
CA ARG A 171 3.79 -4.57 15.60
C ARG A 171 4.72 -4.40 16.78
N GLN A 172 4.24 -4.63 18.00
CA GLN A 172 5.08 -4.52 19.21
C GLN A 172 6.26 -5.51 19.16
N ALA A 173 5.99 -6.78 18.82
CA ALA A 173 7.03 -7.79 18.71
C ALA A 173 8.08 -7.42 17.65
N TYR A 174 7.65 -6.93 16.48
CA TYR A 174 8.58 -6.52 15.42
C TYR A 174 9.37 -5.25 15.80
N GLN A 175 8.73 -4.31 16.50
CA GLN A 175 9.38 -3.12 17.03
C GLN A 175 10.49 -3.45 18.04
N GLU A 176 10.30 -4.46 18.88
CA GLU A 176 11.34 -4.97 19.79
C GLU A 176 12.50 -5.60 19.02
N ALA A 177 12.21 -6.37 17.96
CA ALA A 177 13.23 -6.95 17.09
C ALA A 177 14.07 -5.88 16.36
N LEU A 178 13.43 -4.84 15.83
CA LEU A 178 14.12 -3.70 15.20
C LEU A 178 15.05 -2.98 16.17
N ARG A 179 14.59 -2.74 17.41
CA ARG A 179 15.42 -2.15 18.47
C ARG A 179 16.61 -3.02 18.82
N ALA A 180 16.40 -4.34 18.95
CA ALA A 180 17.48 -5.29 19.21
C ALA A 180 18.52 -5.33 18.07
N ALA A 181 18.07 -5.10 16.83
CA ALA A 181 18.93 -4.99 15.66
C ALA A 181 19.61 -3.61 15.50
N GLY A 182 19.35 -2.65 16.40
CA GLY A 182 19.93 -1.30 16.34
C GLY A 182 19.29 -0.39 15.29
N VAL A 183 18.13 -0.74 14.76
CA VAL A 183 17.37 0.10 13.81
C VAL A 183 16.59 1.13 14.61
N ALA A 184 16.99 2.40 14.48
CA ALA A 184 16.24 3.53 15.04
C ALA A 184 14.83 3.53 14.43
N SER A 185 13.83 3.41 15.29
CA SER A 185 12.42 3.33 14.92
C SER A 185 11.65 4.16 15.93
N ASP A 186 11.53 5.44 15.63
CA ASP A 186 10.65 6.36 16.34
C ASP A 186 9.25 6.24 15.72
N ALA A 187 8.56 5.14 16.01
CA ALA A 187 7.18 4.89 15.59
C ALA A 187 6.23 4.89 16.79
#